data_AF-A0A401GJ93-F1
#
_entry.id   AF-A0A401GJ93-F1
#
_cell.length_a   1.000
_cell.length_b   1.000
_cell.length_c   1.000
_cell.angle_alpha   90.00
_cell.angle_beta   90.00
_cell.angle_gamma   90.00
#
_symmetry.space_group_name_H-M   'P 1'
#
loop_
_entity.id
_entity.type
_entity.pdbx_description
1 polymer ?
#
loop_
_entity_poly.entity_id
_entity_poly.type
_entity_poly.pdbx_seq_one_letter_code
_entity_poly.pdbx_strand_id
1 'polypeptide(L)'
;MMWKDFLSTFHAHFLPKGWDSAVLTQLLRACQKEDENFEDWILSVEKLNTTLHGTTSRLDDARLRAQISANVCEDLRFACDDDDIKNIISFKDWKDKLSQLNTVRLRKCMRILCITGASNRGKPPLSTMTKGGISRPKGPKL
;
A
#
# COMPACT_ATOMS: atom_id res chain seq x y z
N MET A 1 14.63 -40.84 8.56
CA MET A 1 14.33 -39.49 9.08
C MET A 1 13.03 -39.02 8.44
N MET A 2 12.00 -38.65 9.20
CA MET A 2 10.79 -38.07 8.61
C MET A 2 11.06 -36.61 8.22
N TRP A 3 10.33 -36.09 7.24
CA TRP A 3 10.46 -34.69 6.80
C TRP A 3 10.34 -33.69 7.96
N LYS A 4 9.46 -33.98 8.93
CA LYS A 4 9.29 -33.17 10.14
C LYS A 4 10.55 -33.13 11.01
N ASP A 5 11.24 -34.27 11.15
CA ASP A 5 12.47 -34.37 11.93
C ASP A 5 13.61 -33.62 11.24
N PHE A 6 13.68 -33.71 9.91
CA PHE A 6 14.62 -32.93 9.10
C PHE A 6 14.40 -31.44 9.31
N LEU A 7 13.18 -30.93 9.15
CA LEU A 7 12.88 -29.50 9.33
C LEU A 7 13.20 -29.02 10.76
N SER A 8 12.86 -29.82 11.77
CA SER A 8 13.21 -29.53 13.16
C SER A 8 14.73 -29.38 13.35
N THR A 9 15.49 -30.33 12.80
CA THR A 9 16.96 -30.33 12.87
C THR A 9 17.55 -29.14 12.10
N PHE A 10 17.06 -28.90 10.89
CA PHE A 10 17.49 -27.79 10.04
C PHE A 10 17.25 -26.44 10.74
N HIS A 11 16.05 -26.21 11.27
CA HIS A 11 15.76 -24.98 12.02
C HIS A 11 16.65 -24.83 13.25
N ALA A 12 16.91 -25.90 13.99
CA ALA A 12 17.76 -25.85 15.18
C ALA A 12 19.23 -25.51 14.88
N HIS A 13 19.75 -25.91 13.72
CA HIS A 13 21.14 -25.67 13.34
C HIS A 13 21.36 -24.35 12.60
N PHE A 14 20.42 -23.93 11.76
CA PHE A 14 20.63 -22.82 10.82
C PHE A 14 19.87 -21.55 11.18
N LEU A 15 18.84 -21.62 12.03
CA LEU A 15 18.07 -20.44 12.41
C LEU A 15 18.42 -19.97 13.82
N PRO A 16 18.49 -18.65 14.06
CA PRO A 16 18.69 -18.11 15.39
C PRO A 16 17.60 -18.56 16.35
N LYS A 17 17.94 -18.69 17.64
CA LYS A 17 16.94 -18.94 18.69
C LYS A 17 15.86 -17.84 18.66
N GLY A 18 14.59 -18.24 18.65
CA GLY A 18 13.45 -17.32 18.61
C GLY A 18 13.19 -16.66 17.24
N TRP A 19 13.74 -17.21 16.16
CA TRP A 19 13.50 -16.72 14.79
C TRP A 19 12.01 -16.64 14.45
N ASP A 20 11.22 -17.61 14.89
CA ASP A 20 9.79 -17.71 14.62
C ASP A 20 9.01 -16.60 15.33
N SER A 21 9.40 -16.30 16.57
CA SER A 21 8.86 -15.17 17.33
C SER A 21 9.22 -13.82 16.68
N ALA A 22 10.43 -13.70 16.13
CA ALA A 22 10.86 -12.51 15.41
C ALA A 22 10.08 -12.32 14.10
N VAL A 23 9.85 -13.38 13.33
CA VAL A 23 9.05 -13.36 12.10
C VAL A 23 7.58 -13.07 12.41
N LEU A 24 7.01 -13.69 13.44
CA LEU A 24 5.65 -13.37 13.90
C LEU A 24 5.54 -11.90 14.31
N THR A 25 6.52 -11.36 15.03
CA THR A 25 6.54 -9.94 15.40
C THR A 25 6.56 -9.03 14.17
N GLN A 26 7.33 -9.38 13.13
CA GLN A 26 7.31 -8.64 11.86
C GLN A 26 5.93 -8.70 11.20
N LEU A 27 5.30 -9.87 11.17
CA LEU A 27 3.95 -10.05 10.63
C LEU A 27 2.93 -9.18 11.38
N LEU A 28 2.94 -9.23 12.72
CA LEU A 28 1.98 -8.47 13.55
C LEU A 28 2.17 -6.95 13.44
N ARG A 29 3.37 -6.49 13.09
CA ARG A 29 3.70 -5.07 12.88
C ARG A 29 3.51 -4.59 11.44
N ALA A 30 3.26 -5.50 10.50
CA ALA A 30 3.07 -5.13 9.11
C ALA A 30 1.73 -4.39 8.96
N CYS A 31 1.78 -3.11 8.62
CA CYS A 31 0.62 -2.29 8.31
C CYS A 31 0.67 -1.84 6.86
N GLN A 32 -0.47 -1.83 6.19
CA GLN A 32 -0.57 -1.32 4.83
C GLN A 32 -0.39 0.20 4.85
N LYS A 33 0.43 0.73 3.94
CA LYS A 33 0.51 2.18 3.75
C LYS A 33 -0.67 2.69 2.92
N GLU A 34 -0.99 3.97 3.07
CA GLU A 34 -2.12 4.58 2.37
C GLU A 34 -2.00 4.53 0.84
N ASP A 35 -0.80 4.67 0.30
CA ASP A 35 -0.49 4.64 -1.13
C ASP A 35 -0.12 3.23 -1.64
N GLU A 36 -0.03 2.24 -0.76
CA GLU A 36 0.38 0.88 -1.09
C GLU A 36 -0.79 0.04 -1.61
N ASN A 37 -0.50 -0.78 -2.62
CA ASN A 37 -1.47 -1.73 -3.13
C ASN A 37 -1.69 -2.87 -2.12
N PHE A 38 -2.95 -3.16 -1.82
CA PHE A 38 -3.37 -4.26 -0.97
C PHE A 38 -2.75 -5.60 -1.39
N GLU A 39 -2.68 -5.91 -2.68
CA GLU A 39 -2.10 -7.17 -3.18
C GLU A 39 -0.61 -7.31 -2.88
N ASP A 40 0.14 -6.22 -3.02
CA ASP A 40 1.58 -6.23 -2.74
C ASP A 40 1.83 -6.38 -1.23
N TRP A 41 1.05 -5.64 -0.43
CA TRP A 41 1.12 -5.72 1.02
C TRP A 41 0.70 -7.09 1.55
N ILE A 42 -0.44 -7.62 1.12
CA ILE A 42 -0.95 -8.92 1.60
C ILE A 42 0.01 -10.06 1.22
N LEU A 43 0.61 -10.00 0.04
CA LEU A 43 1.63 -10.96 -0.36
C LEU A 43 2.85 -10.93 0.59
N SER A 44 3.24 -9.75 1.08
CA SER A 44 4.32 -9.62 2.07
C SER A 44 3.94 -10.28 3.41
N VAL A 45 2.69 -10.10 3.85
CA VAL A 45 2.14 -10.70 5.07
C VAL A 45 2.06 -12.22 4.95
N GLU A 46 1.56 -12.72 3.82
CA GLU A 46 1.45 -14.16 3.55
C GLU A 46 2.80 -14.85 3.44
N LYS A 47 3.81 -14.18 2.88
CA LYS A 47 5.20 -14.67 2.88
C LYS A 47 5.70 -14.89 4.31
N LEU A 48 5.52 -13.92 5.20
CA LEU A 48 5.89 -14.06 6.61
C LEU A 48 5.16 -15.22 7.28
N ASN A 49 3.84 -15.35 7.07
CA ASN A 49 3.06 -16.44 7.66
C ASN A 49 3.47 -17.82 7.11
N THR A 50 3.87 -17.87 5.83
CA THR A 50 4.37 -19.08 5.18
C THR A 50 5.74 -19.49 5.73
N THR A 51 6.62 -18.54 6.05
CA THR A 51 7.90 -18.82 6.72
C THR A 51 7.71 -19.50 8.08
N LEU A 52 6.58 -19.23 8.76
CA LEU A 52 6.22 -19.86 10.03
C LEU A 52 5.65 -21.28 9.88
N HIS A 53 5.56 -21.83 8.66
CA HIS A 53 5.01 -23.16 8.44
C HIS A 53 5.75 -24.24 9.24
N GLY A 54 4.99 -25.13 9.87
CA GLY A 54 5.54 -26.16 10.76
C GLY A 54 5.90 -25.67 12.18
N THR A 55 5.65 -24.39 12.50
CA THR A 55 5.79 -23.83 13.85
C THR A 55 4.43 -23.57 14.50
N THR A 56 4.41 -23.41 15.82
CA THR A 56 3.22 -22.95 16.57
C THR A 56 2.91 -21.47 16.38
N SER A 57 3.85 -20.72 15.80
CA SER A 57 3.77 -19.27 15.60
C SER A 57 2.97 -18.89 14.33
N ARG A 58 2.71 -19.86 13.44
CA ARG A 58 1.89 -19.64 12.24
C ARG A 58 0.44 -19.29 12.60
N LEU A 59 -0.09 -18.24 11.97
CA LEU A 59 -1.49 -17.88 12.08
C LEU A 59 -2.32 -18.75 11.12
N ASP A 60 -3.44 -19.26 11.62
CA ASP A 60 -4.51 -19.82 10.79
C ASP A 60 -5.24 -18.71 10.03
N ASP A 61 -6.11 -19.08 9.09
CA ASP A 61 -6.80 -18.13 8.23
C ASP A 61 -7.67 -17.13 9.03
N ALA A 62 -8.28 -17.57 10.14
CA ALA A 62 -9.11 -16.71 10.98
C ALA A 62 -8.26 -15.64 11.71
N ARG A 63 -7.15 -16.04 12.31
CA ARG A 63 -6.21 -15.12 12.98
C ARG A 63 -5.52 -14.21 11.97
N LEU A 64 -5.14 -14.75 10.82
CA LEU A 64 -4.51 -13.98 9.75
C LEU A 64 -5.48 -12.93 9.21
N ARG A 65 -6.75 -13.29 8.97
CA ARG A 65 -7.80 -12.36 8.58
C ARG A 65 -7.99 -11.25 9.61
N ALA A 66 -8.06 -11.58 10.90
CA ALA A 66 -8.20 -10.60 11.97
C ALA A 66 -7.00 -9.63 11.97
N GLN A 67 -5.79 -10.17 11.81
CA GLN A 67 -4.57 -9.36 11.75
C GLN A 67 -4.56 -8.40 10.56
N ILE A 68 -4.94 -8.88 9.37
CA ILE A 68 -5.02 -8.07 8.17
C ILE A 68 -6.09 -6.98 8.35
N SER A 69 -7.27 -7.34 8.86
CA SER A 69 -8.36 -6.37 9.06
C SER A 69 -7.98 -5.25 10.04
N ALA A 70 -7.16 -5.55 11.04
CA ALA A 70 -6.67 -4.56 12.00
C ALA A 70 -5.60 -3.62 11.44
N ASN A 71 -4.80 -4.10 10.47
CA ASN A 71 -3.60 -3.42 9.98
C ASN A 71 -3.69 -2.91 8.53
N VAL A 72 -4.82 -3.14 7.87
CA VAL A 72 -5.12 -2.57 6.55
C VAL A 72 -5.30 -1.05 6.67
N CYS A 73 -5.16 -0.32 5.56
CA CYS A 73 -5.35 1.13 5.57
C CYS A 73 -6.77 1.52 6.01
N GLU A 74 -6.95 2.75 6.50
CA GLU A 74 -8.17 3.15 7.20
C GLU A 74 -9.44 2.99 6.33
N ASP A 75 -9.36 3.37 5.06
CA ASP A 75 -10.46 3.22 4.10
C ASP A 75 -10.92 1.76 3.92
N LEU A 76 -9.98 0.81 3.87
CA LEU A 76 -10.29 -0.60 3.71
C LEU A 76 -10.69 -1.25 5.03
N ARG A 77 -10.26 -0.70 6.16
CA ARG A 77 -10.66 -1.19 7.49
C ARG A 77 -12.17 -1.02 7.67
N PHE A 78 -12.72 0.13 7.29
CA PHE A 78 -14.17 0.33 7.29
C PHE A 78 -14.90 -0.67 6.38
N ALA A 79 -14.31 -1.01 5.24
CA ALA A 79 -14.87 -2.04 4.37
C ALA A 79 -14.84 -3.44 5.02
N CYS A 80 -13.85 -3.76 5.86
CA CYS A 80 -13.83 -5.05 6.57
C CYS A 80 -14.99 -5.20 7.56
N ASP A 81 -15.51 -4.10 8.10
CA ASP A 81 -16.63 -4.09 9.04
C ASP A 81 -18.00 -4.11 8.35
N ASP A 82 -18.05 -3.92 7.03
CA ASP A 82 -19.26 -4.04 6.22
C ASP A 82 -19.76 -5.50 6.20
N ASP A 83 -21.05 -5.71 6.44
CA ASP A 83 -21.64 -7.03 6.54
C ASP A 83 -21.44 -7.88 5.27
N ASP A 84 -21.43 -7.27 4.08
CA ASP A 84 -21.22 -7.99 2.82
C ASP A 84 -19.82 -8.59 2.72
N ILE A 85 -18.84 -7.97 3.39
CA ILE A 85 -17.43 -8.39 3.36
C ILE A 85 -17.13 -9.27 4.57
N LYS A 86 -17.65 -8.89 5.74
CA LYS A 86 -17.51 -9.62 7.00
C LYS A 86 -18.07 -11.03 6.91
N ASN A 87 -19.19 -11.23 6.21
CA ASN A 87 -19.85 -12.53 6.09
C ASN A 87 -19.21 -13.47 5.04
N ILE A 88 -18.19 -13.01 4.29
CA ILE A 88 -17.46 -13.88 3.37
C ILE A 88 -16.63 -14.89 4.17
N ILE A 89 -16.98 -16.18 4.11
CA ILE A 89 -16.31 -17.24 4.90
C ILE A 89 -14.93 -17.59 4.30
N SER A 90 -14.86 -17.71 2.98
CA SER A 90 -13.64 -18.08 2.27
C SER A 90 -12.59 -16.97 2.41
N PHE A 91 -11.42 -17.31 2.97
CA PHE A 91 -10.32 -16.36 3.10
C PHE A 91 -9.89 -15.81 1.74
N LYS A 92 -9.88 -16.66 0.70
CA LYS A 92 -9.56 -16.26 -0.67
C LYS A 92 -10.57 -15.25 -1.21
N ASP A 93 -11.85 -15.56 -1.15
CA ASP A 93 -12.90 -14.71 -1.73
C ASP A 93 -12.96 -13.36 -0.98
N TRP A 94 -12.68 -13.37 0.32
CA TRP A 94 -12.58 -12.17 1.14
C TRP A 94 -11.40 -11.28 0.71
N LYS A 95 -10.21 -11.86 0.50
CA LYS A 95 -9.05 -11.12 -0.03
C LYS A 95 -9.32 -10.55 -1.42
N ASP A 96 -9.91 -11.35 -2.31
CA ASP A 96 -10.23 -10.94 -3.67
C ASP A 96 -11.19 -9.74 -3.66
N LYS A 97 -12.16 -9.74 -2.73
CA LYS A 97 -13.08 -8.61 -2.54
C LYS A 97 -12.36 -7.35 -2.05
N LEU A 98 -11.47 -7.45 -1.06
CA LEU A 98 -10.68 -6.31 -0.58
C LEU A 98 -9.74 -5.75 -1.65
N SER A 99 -9.14 -6.60 -2.46
CA SER A 99 -8.31 -6.22 -3.60
C SER A 99 -9.07 -5.38 -4.64
N GLN A 100 -10.29 -5.79 -4.97
CA GLN A 100 -11.17 -5.03 -5.86
C GLN A 100 -11.50 -3.65 -5.27
N LEU A 101 -11.80 -3.57 -3.98
CA LEU A 101 -12.09 -2.31 -3.29
C LEU A 101 -10.87 -1.39 -3.26
N ASN A 102 -9.69 -1.94 -2.99
CA ASN A 102 -8.45 -1.18 -3.02
C ASN A 102 -8.15 -0.62 -4.41
N THR A 103 -8.41 -1.39 -5.46
CA THR A 103 -8.26 -0.94 -6.85
C THR A 103 -9.16 0.27 -7.14
N VAL A 104 -10.41 0.24 -6.65
CA VAL A 104 -11.33 1.39 -6.79
C VAL A 104 -10.85 2.58 -5.96
N ARG A 105 -10.38 2.35 -4.72
CA ARG A 105 -9.82 3.37 -3.82
C ARG A 105 -8.64 4.10 -4.48
N LEU A 106 -7.62 3.36 -4.91
CA LEU A 106 -6.43 3.94 -5.54
C LEU A 106 -6.78 4.73 -6.81
N ARG A 107 -7.73 4.27 -7.63
CA ARG A 107 -8.22 5.05 -8.79
C ARG A 107 -8.87 6.37 -8.38
N LYS A 108 -9.65 6.38 -7.29
CA LYS A 108 -10.25 7.63 -6.74
C LYS A 108 -9.16 8.57 -6.23
N CYS A 109 -8.20 8.07 -5.46
CA CYS A 109 -7.06 8.86 -4.96
C CYS A 109 -6.28 9.48 -6.11
N MET A 110 -5.93 8.70 -7.14
CA MET A 110 -5.24 9.19 -8.33
C MET A 110 -6.04 10.27 -9.07
N ARG A 111 -7.36 10.10 -9.21
CA ARG A 111 -8.22 11.09 -9.85
C ARG A 111 -8.23 12.42 -9.08
N ILE A 112 -8.35 12.36 -7.75
CA ILE A 112 -8.33 13.54 -6.88
C ILE A 112 -6.98 14.24 -6.99
N LEU A 113 -5.88 13.49 -6.96
CA LEU A 113 -4.52 14.03 -7.10
C LEU A 113 -4.33 14.75 -8.44
N CYS A 114 -4.83 14.18 -9.55
CA CYS A 114 -4.79 14.83 -10.86
C CYS A 114 -5.56 16.15 -10.89
N ILE A 115 -6.77 16.19 -10.32
CA ILE A 115 -7.63 17.39 -10.32
C ILE A 115 -7.02 18.50 -9.44
N THR A 116 -6.61 18.14 -8.23
CA THR A 116 -6.04 19.10 -7.27
C THR A 116 -4.63 19.56 -7.67
N GLY A 117 -3.81 18.67 -8.22
CA GLY A 117 -2.48 18.99 -8.75
C GLY A 117 -2.49 19.83 -10.02
N ALA A 118 -3.51 19.69 -10.88
CA ALA A 118 -3.69 20.55 -12.05
C ALA A 118 -4.07 21.99 -11.67
N SER A 119 -4.80 22.18 -10.57
CA SER A 119 -5.20 23.50 -10.05
C SER A 119 -4.00 24.37 -9.64
N ASN A 120 -2.90 23.75 -9.19
CA ASN A 120 -1.68 24.47 -8.77
C ASN A 120 -0.78 24.96 -9.93
N ARG A 121 -1.11 24.66 -11.20
CA ARG A 121 -0.30 25.08 -12.38
C ARG A 121 -0.76 26.39 -13.04
N GLY A 122 -1.45 27.28 -12.32
CA GLY A 122 -2.10 28.43 -12.94
C GLY A 122 -2.10 29.74 -12.14
N LYS A 123 -0.94 30.35 -11.94
CA LYS A 123 -0.82 31.82 -11.94
C LYS A 123 0.51 32.23 -12.60
N PRO A 124 0.50 32.68 -13.87
CA PRO A 124 1.64 33.44 -14.39
C PRO A 124 1.72 34.79 -13.65
N PRO A 125 2.93 35.35 -13.44
CA PRO A 125 3.05 36.71 -12.92
C PRO A 125 2.50 37.68 -13.97
N LEU A 126 1.63 38.58 -13.54
CA LEU A 126 1.16 39.71 -14.32
C LEU A 126 2.37 40.61 -14.62
N SER A 127 2.94 40.52 -15.83
CA SER A 127 4.01 41.40 -16.26
C SER A 127 3.46 42.80 -16.51
N THR A 128 3.98 43.72 -15.71
CA THR A 128 3.76 45.16 -15.77
C THR A 128 4.30 45.75 -17.07
N MET A 129 3.57 46.77 -17.56
CA MET A 129 3.80 47.55 -18.77
C MET A 129 5.23 48.05 -18.97
N THR A 130 5.66 48.24 -20.23
CA THR A 130 6.45 49.42 -20.61
C THR A 130 6.13 49.86 -22.05
N LYS A 131 5.60 51.08 -22.20
CA LYS A 131 5.43 51.80 -23.45
C LYS A 131 6.80 52.28 -23.96
N GLY A 132 7.21 51.88 -25.17
CA GLY A 132 8.18 52.63 -26.00
C GLY A 132 7.41 53.21 -27.19
N GLY A 133 7.54 54.47 -27.60
CA GLY A 133 8.73 55.33 -27.62
C GLY A 133 8.90 55.78 -29.07
N ILE A 134 8.29 56.92 -29.42
CA ILE A 134 8.23 57.52 -30.75
C ILE A 134 9.64 57.74 -31.33
N SER A 135 9.86 57.40 -32.61
CA SER A 135 11.02 57.88 -33.37
C SER A 135 10.59 58.37 -34.75
N ARG A 136 10.90 59.64 -35.03
CA ARG A 136 10.63 60.42 -36.25
C ARG A 136 11.97 60.67 -36.95
N PRO A 137 12.16 60.38 -38.25
CA PRO A 137 13.40 60.71 -38.92
C PRO A 137 13.39 62.17 -39.43
N LYS A 138 14.49 62.88 -39.15
CA LYS A 138 14.84 64.17 -39.75
C LYS A 138 15.56 63.94 -41.09
N GLY A 139 15.12 64.60 -42.16
CA GLY A 139 16.03 65.08 -43.21
C GLY A 139 16.44 66.54 -42.92
N PRO A 140 17.12 67.28 -43.82
CA PRO A 140 17.70 66.86 -45.12
C PRO A 140 19.08 67.49 -45.47
N LYS A 141 19.54 67.24 -46.71
CA LYS A 141 20.49 67.98 -47.60
C LYS A 141 22.01 67.77 -47.45
N LEU A 142 22.62 67.18 -48.48
CA LEU A 142 23.27 67.88 -49.60
C LEU A 142 23.10 67.07 -50.89
#